data_AF-A0A1I3H543-F1
#
_entry.id   AF-A0A1I3H543-F1
#
_cell.length_a   1.000
_cell.length_b   1.000
_cell.length_c   1.000
_cell.angle_alpha   90.00
_cell.angle_beta   90.00
_cell.angle_gamma   90.00
#
_symmetry.space_group_name_H-M   'P 1'
#
loop_
_entity.id
_entity.type
_entity.pdbx_description
1 polymer ?
#
loop_
_entity_poly.entity_id
_entity_poly.type
_entity_poly.pdbx_seq_one_letter_code
_entity_poly.pdbx_strand_id
1 'polypeptide(L)'
;MDSTLYNPKNQGIQIRLRRYRDSLAISGGMVIVMSIWDIIKLFIGFFLGEDTIEELVEVVINDSGSPIIGDEYESVVRIVLWVTILLILLFFSAVIFLYHLYIGLNAYRVGRQTAKKRKRLYIVLTFLSTIFAGLLIMSNLLILINATDASGNVDFAFLIMEVTAFINYIFILYSVYKIRILEKAEGGMA
;
A
#
# COMPACT_ATOMS: atom_id res chain seq x y z
N MET A 1 46.51 27.56 22.17
CA MET A 1 45.89 27.05 20.92
C MET A 1 44.40 27.16 21.12
N ASP A 2 43.83 28.30 20.75
CA ASP A 2 42.38 28.50 20.79
C ASP A 2 41.73 27.60 19.76
N SER A 3 40.94 26.64 20.23
CA SER A 3 40.13 25.80 19.36
C SER A 3 39.07 26.67 18.71
N THR A 4 39.33 27.11 17.48
CA THR A 4 38.32 27.61 16.53
C THR A 4 37.43 26.46 16.06
N LEU A 5 36.92 25.66 17.00
CA LEU A 5 35.84 24.72 16.76
C LEU A 5 34.59 25.57 16.57
N TYR A 6 34.35 25.97 15.31
CA TYR A 6 33.06 26.45 14.87
C TYR A 6 32.04 25.38 15.26
N ASN A 7 31.31 25.64 16.35
CA ASN A 7 30.26 24.78 16.84
C ASN A 7 28.96 25.33 16.26
N PRO A 8 28.42 24.77 15.16
CA PRO A 8 27.20 25.28 14.56
C PRO A 8 26.09 25.20 15.61
N LYS A 9 25.50 26.35 15.96
CA LYS A 9 24.40 26.45 16.94
C LYS A 9 23.22 25.51 16.63
N ASN A 10 23.12 24.97 15.41
CA ASN A 10 22.03 24.13 14.92
C ASN A 10 22.36 22.64 14.64
N GLN A 11 23.50 22.09 15.10
CA GLN A 11 23.83 20.67 14.86
C GLN A 11 22.71 19.70 15.25
N GLY A 12 22.06 19.92 16.41
CA GLY A 12 20.98 19.06 16.89
C GLY A 12 19.74 19.06 15.98
N ILE A 13 19.39 20.22 15.39
CA ILE A 13 18.25 20.33 14.47
C ILE A 13 18.58 19.64 13.15
N GLN A 14 19.78 19.85 12.60
CA GLN A 14 20.20 19.23 11.34
C GLN A 14 20.28 17.71 11.45
N ILE A 15 20.77 17.17 12.58
CA ILE A 15 20.78 15.73 12.85
C ILE A 15 19.36 15.16 12.88
N ARG A 16 18.42 15.83 13.58
CA ARG A 16 17.02 15.41 13.63
C ARG A 16 16.35 15.49 12.26
N LEU A 17 16.61 16.56 11.51
CA LEU A 17 16.08 16.77 10.16
C LEU A 17 16.54 15.65 9.21
N ARG A 18 17.83 15.29 9.25
CA ARG A 18 18.37 14.15 8.49
C ARG A 18 17.66 12.85 8.88
N ARG A 19 17.51 12.56 10.17
CA ARG A 19 16.84 11.34 10.66
C ARG A 19 15.40 11.22 10.14
N TYR A 20 14.62 12.29 10.22
CA TYR A 20 13.22 12.26 9.71
C TYR A 20 13.16 12.17 8.19
N ARG A 21 14.13 12.76 7.47
CA ARG A 21 14.25 12.62 6.02
C ARG A 21 14.59 11.19 5.60
N ASP A 22 15.53 10.55 6.28
CA ASP A 22 15.86 9.15 6.04
C ASP A 22 14.69 8.23 6.38
N SER A 23 14.02 8.45 7.51
CA SER A 23 12.80 7.71 7.88
C SER A 23 11.69 7.87 6.84
N LEU A 24 11.45 9.09 6.35
CA LEU A 24 10.47 9.35 5.29
C LEU A 24 10.82 8.60 4.00
N ALA A 25 12.12 8.54 3.65
CA ALA A 25 12.56 7.82 2.47
C ALA A 25 12.39 6.31 2.60
N ILE A 26 12.76 5.75 3.75
CA ILE A 26 12.62 4.32 4.04
C ILE A 26 11.13 3.93 4.04
N SER A 27 10.28 4.64 4.76
CA SER A 27 8.84 4.34 4.79
C SER A 27 8.19 4.52 3.41
N GLY A 28 8.63 5.51 2.62
CA GLY A 28 8.19 5.66 1.24
C GLY A 28 8.56 4.45 0.36
N GLY A 29 9.78 3.93 0.49
CA GLY A 29 10.19 2.70 -0.19
C GLY A 29 9.39 1.47 0.27
N MET A 30 9.15 1.34 1.58
CA MET A 30 8.36 0.24 2.14
C MET A 30 6.92 0.22 1.61
N VAL A 31 6.27 1.38 1.45
CA VAL A 31 4.93 1.44 0.84
C VAL A 31 4.91 0.86 -0.57
N ILE A 32 5.97 1.04 -1.36
CA ILE A 32 6.07 0.43 -2.70
C ILE A 32 6.17 -1.08 -2.59
N VAL A 33 7.03 -1.58 -1.70
CA VAL A 33 7.17 -3.04 -1.47
C VAL A 33 5.86 -3.65 -0.97
N MET A 34 5.16 -2.98 -0.06
CA MET A 34 3.88 -3.46 0.46
C MET A 34 2.77 -3.52 -0.60
N SER A 35 2.83 -2.71 -1.64
CA SER A 35 1.85 -2.83 -2.73
C SER A 35 1.96 -4.15 -3.51
N ILE A 36 3.15 -4.76 -3.54
CA ILE A 36 3.32 -6.10 -4.11
C ILE A 36 2.57 -7.12 -3.25
N TRP A 37 2.60 -6.94 -1.93
CA TRP A 37 1.83 -7.78 -1.02
C TRP A 37 0.32 -7.61 -1.19
N ASP A 38 -0.17 -6.38 -1.41
CA ASP A 38 -1.58 -6.15 -1.70
C ASP A 38 -2.04 -6.85 -2.98
N ILE A 39 -1.17 -6.87 -4.00
CA ILE A 39 -1.41 -7.66 -5.22
C ILE A 39 -1.46 -9.15 -4.89
N ILE A 40 -0.47 -9.68 -4.15
CA ILE A 40 -0.45 -11.10 -3.77
C ILE A 40 -1.71 -11.49 -3.01
N LYS A 41 -2.17 -10.68 -2.05
CA LYS A 41 -3.43 -10.92 -1.32
C LYS A 41 -4.63 -11.00 -2.25
N LEU A 42 -4.70 -10.09 -3.22
CA LEU A 42 -5.76 -10.08 -4.22
C LEU A 42 -5.74 -11.37 -5.06
N PHE A 43 -4.57 -11.84 -5.49
CA PHE A 43 -4.46 -13.16 -6.15
C PHE A 43 -4.87 -14.31 -5.21
N ILE A 44 -4.44 -14.32 -3.94
CA ILE A 44 -4.85 -15.35 -2.98
C ILE A 44 -6.37 -15.37 -2.84
N GLY A 45 -7.03 -14.21 -2.72
CA GLY A 45 -8.49 -14.12 -2.63
C GLY A 45 -9.21 -14.73 -3.83
N PHE A 46 -8.76 -14.43 -5.05
CA PHE A 46 -9.41 -14.93 -6.27
C PHE A 46 -9.11 -16.41 -6.60
N PHE A 47 -8.00 -16.96 -6.11
CA PHE A 47 -7.61 -18.35 -6.39
C PHE A 47 -7.90 -19.33 -5.25
N LEU A 48 -7.92 -18.85 -4.00
CA LEU A 48 -8.03 -19.68 -2.79
C LEU A 48 -9.12 -19.20 -1.82
N GLY A 49 -9.83 -18.12 -2.14
CA GLY A 49 -10.90 -17.57 -1.30
C GLY A 49 -12.27 -18.17 -1.57
N GLU A 50 -13.28 -17.62 -0.91
CA GLU A 50 -14.68 -18.05 -1.00
C GLU A 50 -15.28 -17.84 -2.41
N ASP A 51 -14.88 -16.78 -3.11
CA ASP A 51 -15.33 -16.48 -4.48
C ASP A 51 -14.24 -16.83 -5.50
N THR A 52 -14.00 -18.12 -5.75
CA THR A 52 -12.99 -18.52 -6.73
C THR A 52 -13.37 -18.08 -8.15
N ILE A 53 -12.37 -17.83 -9.01
CA ILE A 53 -12.64 -17.51 -10.43
C ILE A 53 -13.46 -18.63 -11.10
N GLU A 54 -13.25 -19.88 -10.70
CA GLU A 54 -14.01 -21.02 -11.23
C GLU A 54 -15.51 -20.91 -10.91
N GLU A 55 -15.84 -20.63 -9.65
CA GLU A 55 -17.22 -20.43 -9.20
C GLU A 55 -17.87 -19.21 -9.87
N LEU A 56 -17.12 -18.11 -10.01
CA LEU A 56 -17.62 -16.91 -10.68
C LEU A 56 -17.93 -17.17 -12.17
N VAL A 57 -17.09 -17.97 -12.85
CA VAL A 57 -17.30 -18.37 -14.24
C VAL A 57 -18.49 -19.32 -14.36
N GLU A 58 -18.64 -20.25 -13.43
CA GLU A 58 -19.77 -21.20 -13.39
C GLU A 58 -21.11 -20.49 -13.17
N VAL A 59 -21.17 -19.51 -12.24
CA VAL A 59 -22.35 -18.67 -12.03
C VAL A 59 -22.73 -17.91 -13.30
N VAL A 60 -21.75 -17.28 -13.97
CA VAL A 60 -22.03 -16.52 -15.21
C VAL A 60 -22.54 -17.42 -16.32
N ILE A 61 -21.99 -18.64 -16.46
CA ILE A 61 -22.44 -19.61 -17.46
C ILE A 61 -23.87 -20.07 -17.13
N ASN A 62 -24.15 -20.44 -15.87
CA ASN A 62 -25.45 -20.96 -15.44
C ASN A 62 -26.56 -19.89 -15.47
N ASP A 63 -26.28 -18.67 -15.01
CA ASP A 63 -27.25 -17.56 -15.00
C ASP A 63 -27.52 -16.98 -16.39
N SER A 64 -26.59 -17.14 -17.33
CA SER A 64 -26.79 -16.68 -18.71
C SER A 64 -27.84 -17.49 -19.49
N GLY A 65 -28.34 -18.60 -18.92
CA GLY A 65 -29.57 -19.28 -19.31
C GLY A 65 -29.66 -19.67 -20.79
N SER A 66 -28.53 -19.82 -21.47
CA SER A 66 -28.50 -19.91 -22.92
C SER A 66 -28.48 -21.37 -23.38
N PRO A 67 -29.59 -21.94 -23.88
CA PRO A 67 -29.60 -23.24 -24.56
C PRO A 67 -28.89 -23.21 -25.92
N ILE A 68 -28.13 -22.14 -26.23
CA ILE A 68 -27.58 -21.84 -27.56
C ILE A 68 -26.09 -22.24 -27.67
N ILE A 69 -25.43 -22.48 -26.53
CA ILE A 69 -24.03 -22.92 -26.52
C ILE A 69 -24.05 -24.44 -26.59
N GLY A 70 -24.01 -25.01 -27.80
CA GLY A 70 -23.71 -26.45 -27.94
C GLY A 70 -22.37 -26.77 -27.25
N ASP A 71 -22.20 -28.01 -26.76
CA ASP A 71 -21.06 -28.45 -25.94
C ASP A 71 -19.67 -28.01 -26.48
N GLU A 72 -19.53 -27.81 -27.79
CA GLU A 72 -18.30 -27.28 -28.42
C GLU A 72 -17.96 -25.83 -28.03
N TYR A 73 -18.95 -24.96 -27.83
CA TYR A 73 -18.76 -23.54 -27.56
C TYR A 73 -18.58 -23.22 -26.06
N GLU A 74 -18.96 -24.13 -25.16
CA GLU A 74 -18.84 -23.89 -23.71
C GLU A 74 -17.36 -23.75 -23.31
N SER A 75 -16.50 -24.58 -23.88
CA SER A 75 -15.05 -24.53 -23.66
C SER A 75 -14.45 -23.18 -24.06
N VAL A 76 -14.88 -22.62 -25.20
CA VAL A 76 -14.39 -21.33 -25.72
C VAL A 76 -14.90 -20.19 -24.85
N VAL A 77 -16.18 -20.21 -24.46
CA VAL A 77 -16.77 -19.20 -23.58
C VAL A 77 -16.08 -19.20 -22.21
N ARG A 78 -15.84 -20.38 -21.64
CA ARG A 78 -15.10 -20.55 -20.38
C ARG A 78 -13.71 -19.91 -20.48
N ILE A 79 -12.95 -20.20 -21.54
CA ILE A 79 -11.63 -19.59 -21.76
C ILE A 79 -11.71 -18.06 -21.86
N VAL A 80 -12.67 -17.53 -22.62
CA VAL A 80 -12.86 -16.08 -22.78
C VAL A 80 -13.18 -15.41 -21.44
N LEU A 81 -14.06 -16.01 -20.63
CA LEU A 81 -14.39 -15.49 -19.30
C LEU A 81 -13.17 -15.49 -18.37
N TRP A 82 -12.40 -16.59 -18.33
CA TRP A 82 -11.16 -16.68 -17.56
C TRP A 82 -10.15 -15.59 -17.95
N VAL A 83 -9.90 -15.43 -19.26
CA VAL A 83 -8.99 -14.39 -19.77
C VAL A 83 -9.50 -13.00 -19.39
N THR A 84 -10.80 -12.75 -19.48
CA THR A 84 -11.41 -11.46 -19.14
C THR A 84 -11.24 -11.14 -17.66
N ILE A 85 -11.50 -12.10 -16.77
CA ILE A 85 -11.33 -11.93 -15.33
C ILE A 85 -9.86 -11.67 -14.98
N LEU A 86 -8.92 -12.42 -15.58
CA LEU A 86 -7.49 -12.20 -15.37
C LEU A 86 -7.03 -10.81 -15.85
N LEU A 87 -7.55 -10.32 -16.98
CA LEU A 87 -7.25 -8.97 -17.46
C LEU A 87 -7.76 -7.90 -16.50
N ILE A 88 -8.98 -8.06 -15.98
CA ILE A 88 -9.56 -7.18 -14.96
C ILE A 88 -8.67 -7.20 -13.70
N LEU A 89 -8.27 -8.38 -13.25
CA LEU A 89 -7.41 -8.57 -12.07
C LEU A 89 -6.05 -7.87 -12.22
N LEU A 90 -5.42 -8.01 -13.39
CA LEU A 90 -4.15 -7.35 -13.71
C LEU A 90 -4.31 -5.83 -13.80
N PHE A 91 -5.42 -5.35 -14.36
CA PHE A 91 -5.73 -3.93 -14.41
C PHE A 91 -5.87 -3.34 -13.01
N PHE A 92 -6.66 -3.97 -12.12
CA PHE A 92 -6.79 -3.55 -10.73
C PHE A 92 -5.45 -3.58 -9.99
N SER A 93 -4.67 -4.65 -10.19
CA SER A 93 -3.32 -4.77 -9.62
C SER A 93 -2.41 -3.62 -10.06
N ALA A 94 -2.46 -3.25 -11.34
CA ALA A 94 -1.69 -2.12 -11.86
C ALA A 94 -2.15 -0.78 -11.26
N VAL A 95 -3.46 -0.56 -11.10
CA VAL A 95 -4.00 0.64 -10.46
C VAL A 95 -3.55 0.74 -9.00
N ILE A 96 -3.66 -0.35 -8.23
CA ILE A 96 -3.21 -0.43 -6.84
C ILE A 96 -1.71 -0.16 -6.75
N PHE A 97 -0.90 -0.78 -7.61
CA PHE A 97 0.54 -0.55 -7.65
C PHE A 97 0.88 0.89 -7.96
N LEU A 98 0.27 1.49 -9.00
CA LEU A 98 0.53 2.88 -9.39
C LEU A 98 0.12 3.87 -8.29
N TYR A 99 -0.97 3.60 -7.58
CA TYR A 99 -1.41 4.39 -6.43
C TYR A 99 -0.36 4.38 -5.32
N HIS A 100 0.11 3.20 -4.91
CA HIS A 100 1.13 3.06 -3.87
C HIS A 100 2.50 3.57 -4.32
N LEU A 101 2.86 3.33 -5.58
CA LEU A 101 4.07 3.86 -6.21
C LEU A 101 4.07 5.38 -6.17
N TYR A 102 2.94 6.02 -6.46
CA TYR A 102 2.82 7.47 -6.36
C TYR A 102 3.07 7.96 -4.93
N ILE A 103 2.44 7.34 -3.91
CA ILE A 103 2.68 7.73 -2.52
C ILE A 103 4.15 7.54 -2.14
N GLY A 104 4.66 6.32 -2.34
CA GLY A 104 5.98 5.89 -1.91
C GLY A 104 7.10 6.65 -2.61
N LEU A 105 7.03 6.83 -3.93
CA LEU A 105 8.06 7.54 -4.69
C LEU A 105 8.11 9.04 -4.35
N ASN A 106 6.96 9.67 -4.09
CA ASN A 106 6.96 11.07 -3.67
C ASN A 106 7.49 11.23 -2.23
N ALA A 107 7.13 10.33 -1.30
CA ALA A 107 7.72 10.30 0.04
C ALA A 107 9.25 10.09 -0.04
N TYR A 108 9.70 9.13 -0.84
CA TYR A 108 11.12 8.86 -1.09
C TYR A 108 11.87 10.08 -1.62
N ARG A 109 11.35 10.73 -2.66
CA ARG A 109 11.97 11.91 -3.27
C ARG A 109 12.01 13.11 -2.31
N VAL A 110 10.99 13.28 -1.47
CA VAL A 110 10.98 14.33 -0.45
C VAL A 110 12.01 14.02 0.64
N GLY A 111 12.08 12.77 1.11
CA GLY A 111 13.09 12.34 2.08
C GLY A 111 14.51 12.52 1.57
N ARG A 112 14.79 12.14 0.32
CA ARG A 112 16.09 12.32 -0.34
C ARG A 112 16.36 13.73 -0.85
N GLN A 113 15.42 14.67 -0.67
CA GLN A 113 15.51 16.05 -1.17
C GLN A 113 15.73 16.16 -2.70
N THR A 114 15.32 15.15 -3.47
CA THR A 114 15.39 15.17 -4.94
C THR A 114 14.09 15.70 -5.58
N ALA A 115 13.08 15.98 -4.77
CA ALA A 115 11.80 16.52 -5.23
C ALA A 115 11.94 17.97 -5.71
N LYS A 116 11.79 18.19 -7.03
CA LYS A 116 11.81 19.53 -7.64
C LYS A 116 10.62 20.42 -7.26
N LYS A 117 9.47 19.83 -6.93
CA LYS A 117 8.23 20.54 -6.57
C LYS A 117 7.58 19.91 -5.34
N ARG A 118 7.02 20.75 -4.47
CA ARG A 118 6.31 20.32 -3.26
C ARG A 118 4.92 19.79 -3.62
N LYS A 119 4.82 18.49 -3.89
CA LYS A 119 3.53 17.84 -4.16
C LYS A 119 2.80 17.57 -2.85
N ARG A 120 1.63 18.16 -2.63
CA ARG A 120 0.84 17.94 -1.40
C ARG A 120 -0.08 16.72 -1.50
N LEU A 121 -0.46 16.33 -2.72
CA LEU A 121 -1.43 15.26 -2.96
C LEU A 121 -0.99 13.93 -2.33
N TYR A 122 0.29 13.55 -2.40
CA TYR A 122 0.73 12.27 -1.84
C TYR A 122 0.48 12.18 -0.32
N ILE A 123 0.52 13.31 0.41
CA ILE A 123 0.25 13.35 1.85
C ILE A 123 -1.24 13.11 2.13
N VAL A 124 -2.12 13.68 1.29
CA VAL A 124 -3.57 13.44 1.38
C VAL A 124 -3.86 11.97 1.10
N LEU A 125 -3.26 11.41 0.05
CA LEU A 125 -3.40 9.98 -0.26
C LEU A 125 -2.83 9.09 0.85
N THR A 126 -1.67 9.44 1.44
CA THR A 126 -1.14 8.72 2.63
C THR A 126 -2.15 8.74 3.77
N PHE A 127 -2.78 9.89 4.05
CA PHE A 127 -3.77 9.99 5.12
C PHE A 127 -5.01 9.12 4.86
N LEU A 128 -5.54 9.14 3.63
CA LEU A 128 -6.65 8.27 3.23
C LEU A 128 -6.24 6.79 3.34
N SER A 129 -5.03 6.43 2.89
CA SER A 129 -4.49 5.08 3.04
C SER A 129 -4.31 4.66 4.49
N THR A 130 -3.91 5.56 5.40
CA THR A 130 -3.85 5.25 6.84
C THR A 130 -5.23 4.88 7.37
N ILE A 131 -6.27 5.63 7.01
CA ILE A 131 -7.64 5.34 7.45
C ILE A 131 -8.08 3.98 6.89
N PHE A 132 -7.89 3.76 5.60
CA PHE A 132 -8.30 2.52 4.94
C PHE A 132 -7.58 1.29 5.53
N ALA A 133 -6.26 1.37 5.73
CA ALA A 133 -5.50 0.31 6.41
C ALA A 133 -5.99 0.08 7.84
N GLY A 134 -6.37 1.13 8.57
CA GLY A 134 -6.99 0.98 9.89
C GLY A 134 -8.31 0.22 9.85
N LEU A 135 -9.17 0.49 8.87
CA LEU A 135 -10.42 -0.24 8.65
C LEU A 135 -10.16 -1.71 8.29
N LEU A 136 -9.18 -1.98 7.43
CA LEU A 136 -8.79 -3.35 7.07
C LEU A 136 -8.23 -4.13 8.27
N ILE A 137 -7.44 -3.51 9.14
CA ILE A 137 -6.98 -4.13 10.40
C ILE A 137 -8.18 -4.54 11.25
N MET A 138 -9.17 -3.65 11.42
CA MET A 138 -10.37 -3.96 12.18
C MET A 138 -11.15 -5.11 11.57
N SER A 139 -11.32 -5.13 10.24
CA SER A 139 -11.97 -6.23 9.53
C SER A 139 -11.24 -7.56 9.74
N ASN A 140 -9.91 -7.58 9.55
CA ASN A 140 -9.11 -8.80 9.72
C ASN A 140 -9.11 -9.29 11.18
N LEU A 141 -9.13 -8.38 12.17
CA LEU A 141 -9.26 -8.75 13.57
C LEU A 141 -10.59 -9.42 13.87
N LEU A 142 -11.70 -8.91 13.30
CA LEU A 142 -13.01 -9.53 13.46
C LEU A 142 -13.06 -10.93 12.83
N ILE A 143 -12.49 -11.10 11.64
CA ILE A 143 -12.38 -12.41 10.97
C ILE A 143 -11.56 -13.36 11.84
N LEU A 144 -10.38 -12.94 12.31
CA LEU A 144 -9.49 -13.78 13.12
C LEU A 144 -10.13 -14.23 14.45
N ILE A 145 -10.90 -13.36 15.11
CA ILE A 145 -11.57 -13.69 16.38
C ILE A 145 -12.74 -14.67 16.16
N ASN A 146 -13.43 -14.55 15.02
CA ASN A 146 -14.60 -15.37 14.69
C ASN A 146 -14.24 -16.62 13.86
N ALA A 147 -12.97 -16.83 13.53
CA ALA A 147 -12.53 -17.91 12.67
C ALA A 147 -12.80 -19.27 13.32
N THR A 148 -13.64 -20.08 12.67
CA THR A 148 -13.89 -21.49 13.02
C THR A 148 -13.01 -22.47 12.23
N ASP A 149 -12.29 -21.97 11.22
CA ASP A 149 -11.67 -22.80 10.18
C ASP A 149 -10.13 -22.83 10.26
N ALA A 150 -9.52 -23.79 9.56
CA ALA A 150 -8.09 -24.08 9.58
C ALA A 150 -7.20 -23.06 8.84
N SER A 151 -7.76 -21.96 8.31
CA SER A 151 -7.06 -20.93 7.53
C SER A 151 -6.24 -19.94 8.37
N GLY A 152 -6.25 -20.03 9.70
CA GLY A 152 -5.75 -18.99 10.61
C GLY A 152 -4.31 -18.51 10.38
N ASN A 153 -3.44 -19.30 9.73
CA ASN A 153 -2.09 -18.86 9.36
C ASN A 153 -2.09 -17.78 8.25
N VAL A 154 -2.99 -17.87 7.28
CA VAL A 154 -3.12 -16.91 6.18
C VAL A 154 -3.72 -15.60 6.69
N ASP A 155 -4.76 -15.71 7.51
CA ASP A 155 -5.44 -14.55 8.12
C ASP A 155 -4.50 -13.76 9.04
N PHE A 156 -3.66 -14.47 9.80
CA PHE A 156 -2.63 -13.85 10.63
C PHE A 156 -1.55 -13.15 9.78
N ALA A 157 -1.12 -13.76 8.68
CA ALA A 157 -0.18 -13.13 7.75
C ALA A 157 -0.76 -11.86 7.12
N PHE A 158 -2.05 -11.88 6.77
CA PHE A 158 -2.75 -10.70 6.26
C PHE A 158 -2.75 -9.59 7.31
N LEU A 159 -3.12 -9.90 8.56
CA LEU A 159 -3.14 -8.94 9.66
C LEU A 159 -1.77 -8.30 9.92
N ILE A 160 -0.69 -9.08 9.98
CA ILE A 160 0.68 -8.55 10.20
C ILE A 160 1.03 -7.53 9.12
N MET A 161 0.71 -7.85 7.87
CA MET A 161 1.06 -7.01 6.74
C MET A 161 0.22 -5.74 6.70
N GLU A 162 -1.06 -5.80 7.05
CA GLU A 162 -1.91 -4.61 7.24
C GLU A 162 -1.38 -3.69 8.34
N VAL A 163 -1.02 -4.24 9.49
CA VAL A 163 -0.41 -3.49 10.61
C VAL A 163 0.90 -2.83 10.15
N THR A 164 1.73 -3.57 9.41
CA THR A 164 3.01 -3.04 8.93
C THR A 164 2.81 -1.92 7.89
N ALA A 165 1.85 -2.06 6.98
CA ALA A 165 1.50 -1.00 6.03
C ALA A 165 0.96 0.25 6.76
N PHE A 166 0.06 0.06 7.73
CA PHE A 166 -0.50 1.13 8.56
C PHE A 166 0.58 1.94 9.29
N ILE A 167 1.52 1.24 9.93
CA ILE A 167 2.66 1.87 10.62
C ILE A 167 3.52 2.68 9.64
N ASN A 168 3.78 2.16 8.43
CA ASN A 168 4.54 2.91 7.43
C ASN A 168 3.83 4.19 6.97
N TYR A 169 2.50 4.15 6.80
CA TYR A 169 1.74 5.36 6.49
C TYR A 169 1.80 6.40 7.63
N ILE A 170 1.67 5.95 8.89
CA ILE A 170 1.83 6.84 10.06
C ILE A 170 3.23 7.46 10.06
N PHE A 171 4.28 6.68 9.81
CA PHE A 171 5.65 7.21 9.80
C PHE A 171 5.88 8.23 8.68
N ILE A 172 5.26 8.07 7.51
CA ILE A 172 5.28 9.08 6.44
C ILE A 172 4.65 10.39 6.95
N LEU A 173 3.43 10.33 7.49
CA LEU A 173 2.73 11.52 7.99
C LEU A 173 3.50 12.21 9.12
N TYR A 174 3.97 11.43 10.08
CA TYR A 174 4.74 11.91 11.23
C TYR A 174 6.06 12.55 10.81
N SER A 175 6.82 11.91 9.91
CA SER A 175 8.10 12.43 9.42
C SER A 175 7.90 13.72 8.64
N VAL A 176 6.88 13.79 7.77
CA VAL A 176 6.53 15.03 7.05
C VAL A 176 6.19 16.16 8.02
N TYR A 177 5.40 15.87 9.07
CA TYR A 177 5.05 16.86 10.09
C TYR A 177 6.29 17.37 10.84
N LYS A 178 7.17 16.46 11.30
CA LYS A 178 8.39 16.83 12.03
C LYS A 178 9.39 17.59 11.16
N ILE A 179 9.56 17.21 9.90
CA ILE A 179 10.40 17.96 8.94
C ILE A 179 9.91 19.39 8.82
N ARG A 180 8.60 19.62 8.66
CA ARG A 180 8.04 20.98 8.55
C ARG A 180 8.27 21.84 9.78
N ILE A 181 8.20 21.25 10.97
CA ILE A 181 8.49 21.97 12.22
C ILE A 181 9.96 22.35 12.30
N LEU A 182 10.85 21.41 12.00
CA LEU A 182 12.30 21.64 12.08
C LEU A 182 12.79 22.62 11.02
N GLU A 183 12.24 22.59 9.80
CA GLU A 183 12.57 23.57 8.75
C GLU A 183 12.14 24.99 9.14
N LYS A 184 11.00 25.15 9.81
CA LYS A 184 10.58 26.46 10.34
C LYS A 184 11.47 26.95 11.47
N ALA A 185 11.89 26.05 12.36
CA ALA A 185 12.79 26.39 13.46
C ALA A 185 14.20 26.76 12.95
N GLU A 186 14.71 26.08 11.93
CA GLU A 186 15.99 26.40 11.29
C GLU A 186 15.93 27.74 10.55
N GLY A 187 14.86 28.01 9.78
CA GLY A 187 14.69 29.25 9.03
C GLY A 187 14.32 30.48 9.88
N GLY A 188 13.77 30.29 11.08
CA GLY A 188 13.53 31.38 12.04
C GLY A 188 14.73 31.71 12.93
N MET A 189 15.82 30.95 12.80
CA MET A 189 17.11 31.19 13.49
C MET A 189 18.22 31.71 12.55
N ALA A 190 17.89 31.90 11.27
CA ALA A 190 18.74 32.55 10.26
C ALA A 190 18.36 34.04 10.15
#